data_AF-A0A7S2NS64-F1
#
_entry.id   AF-A0A7S2NS64-F1
#
_cell.length_a   1.000
_cell.length_b   1.000
_cell.length_c   1.000
_cell.angle_alpha   90.00
_cell.angle_beta   90.00
_cell.angle_gamma   90.00
#
_symmetry.space_group_name_H-M   'P 1'
#
loop_
_entity.id
_entity.type
_entity.pdbx_description
1 polymer ?
#
loop_
_entity_poly.entity_id
_entity_poly.type
_entity_poly.pdbx_seq_one_letter_code
_entity_poly.pdbx_strand_id
1 'polypeptide(L)'
;GAPRLATDPAAVPDVWTAGPAEVYSGQAKRVLCMLKDDPAGFDAGLEEELLALREQRDGEEERRLAMDRASEKAGKDQLALRKRVEEVQEKERLRTVTELLYLKVCARFKKLQVPLIPPLKEGGDVKFGGVDLKGLTTDIYSEDALQLVREHLFRIIGQEGSNSVLGDIAIVRLALFQVGQVYALSSLFGYYLRRGDSRYQL
;
A
#
# COMPACT_ATOMS: atom_id res chain seq x y z
N GLY A 1 1.58 16.80 21.72
CA GLY A 1 1.84 17.64 20.54
C GLY A 1 2.03 16.72 19.37
N ALA A 2 1.30 16.91 18.28
CA ALA A 2 1.45 16.07 17.09
C ALA A 2 2.82 16.33 16.43
N PRO A 3 3.57 15.30 16.00
CA PRO A 3 4.80 15.50 15.25
C PRO A 3 4.44 16.08 13.88
N ARG A 4 4.86 17.32 13.64
CA ARG A 4 4.84 17.90 12.29
C ARG A 4 6.02 17.29 11.55
N LEU A 5 5.75 16.24 10.76
CA LEU A 5 6.68 15.76 9.75
C LEU A 5 6.97 16.94 8.82
N ALA A 6 8.24 17.37 8.79
CA ALA A 6 8.71 18.41 7.88
C ALA A 6 8.62 17.89 6.44
N THR A 7 7.45 18.04 5.85
CA THR A 7 7.27 17.91 4.40
C THR A 7 7.71 19.22 3.78
N ASP A 8 8.67 19.15 2.86
CA ASP A 8 8.94 20.27 1.96
C ASP A 8 7.61 20.67 1.30
N PRO A 9 7.10 21.90 1.51
CA PRO A 9 5.81 22.31 0.96
C PRO A 9 5.76 22.23 -0.58
N ALA A 10 6.93 22.14 -1.24
CA ALA A 10 7.02 21.93 -2.68
C ALA A 10 6.81 20.47 -3.14
N ALA A 11 6.91 19.49 -2.24
CA ALA A 11 6.78 18.07 -2.56
C ALA A 11 5.34 17.53 -2.44
N VAL A 12 4.47 18.27 -1.74
CA VAL A 12 3.04 17.97 -1.67
C VAL A 12 2.37 18.66 -2.86
N PRO A 13 1.83 17.94 -3.85
CA PRO A 13 1.10 18.58 -4.93
C PRO A 13 -0.09 19.36 -4.34
N ASP A 14 -0.29 20.60 -4.80
CA ASP A 14 -1.42 21.48 -4.41
C ASP A 14 -2.78 20.76 -4.55
N VAL A 15 -2.85 19.79 -5.47
CA VAL A 15 -4.00 18.92 -5.68
C VAL A 15 -3.61 17.48 -5.36
N TRP A 16 -4.14 16.96 -4.25
CA TRP A 16 -3.99 15.56 -3.88
C TRP A 16 -4.61 14.64 -4.95
N THR A 17 -3.82 13.68 -5.45
CA THR A 17 -4.29 12.64 -6.37
C THR A 17 -4.35 11.31 -5.64
N ALA A 18 -5.43 10.55 -5.86
CA ALA A 18 -5.38 9.11 -5.61
C ALA A 18 -4.26 8.58 -6.52
N GLY A 19 -3.36 7.75 -5.98
CA GLY A 19 -2.11 7.35 -6.63
C GLY A 19 -2.30 6.60 -7.95
N PRO A 20 -1.37 5.72 -8.34
CA PRO A 20 -1.35 5.19 -9.71
C PRO A 20 -2.48 4.21 -10.07
N ALA A 21 -3.26 3.72 -9.11
CA ALA A 21 -4.29 2.73 -9.40
C ALA A 21 -5.59 3.42 -9.83
N GLU A 22 -6.06 3.06 -11.02
CA GLU A 22 -7.32 3.57 -11.56
C GLU A 22 -8.53 2.87 -10.93
N VAL A 23 -9.59 3.65 -10.73
CA VAL A 23 -10.85 3.21 -10.13
C VAL A 23 -11.93 3.17 -11.21
N TYR A 24 -12.56 2.03 -11.42
CA TYR A 24 -13.46 1.82 -12.55
C TYR A 24 -14.92 1.63 -12.13
N SER A 25 -15.16 0.97 -11.00
CA SER A 25 -16.50 0.66 -10.50
C SER A 25 -17.26 1.94 -10.13
N GLY A 26 -18.58 1.93 -10.35
CA GLY A 26 -19.44 3.06 -10.04
C GLY A 26 -19.43 3.42 -8.55
N GLN A 27 -19.49 2.40 -7.68
CA GLN A 27 -19.43 2.56 -6.23
C GLN A 27 -18.11 3.22 -5.79
N ALA A 28 -16.97 2.72 -6.29
CA ALA A 28 -15.69 3.30 -5.91
C ALA A 28 -15.47 4.71 -6.51
N LYS A 29 -16.04 5.02 -7.69
CA LYS A 29 -16.04 6.40 -8.23
C LYS A 29 -16.79 7.37 -7.32
N ARG A 30 -17.94 6.97 -6.76
CA ARG A 30 -18.68 7.80 -5.78
C ARG A 30 -17.84 8.08 -4.54
N VAL A 31 -17.23 7.04 -3.98
CA VAL A 31 -16.36 7.14 -2.79
C VAL A 31 -15.10 7.97 -3.09
N LEU A 32 -14.55 7.89 -4.30
CA LEU A 32 -13.45 8.75 -4.75
C LEU A 32 -13.85 10.23 -4.82
N CYS A 33 -15.06 10.54 -5.30
CA CYS A 33 -15.59 11.91 -5.27
C CYS A 33 -15.73 12.41 -3.83
N MET A 34 -16.32 11.60 -2.93
CA MET A 34 -16.41 11.94 -1.51
C MET A 34 -15.03 12.22 -0.90
N LEU A 35 -14.01 11.40 -1.21
CA LEU A 35 -12.64 11.62 -0.71
C LEU A 35 -12.03 12.96 -1.14
N LYS A 36 -12.45 13.48 -2.31
CA LYS A 36 -12.01 14.78 -2.84
C LYS A 36 -12.78 15.92 -2.19
N ASP A 37 -14.10 15.81 -2.13
CA ASP A 37 -15.01 16.90 -1.78
C ASP A 37 -15.30 16.99 -0.26
N ASP A 38 -15.49 15.85 0.40
CA ASP A 38 -15.76 15.74 1.84
C ASP A 38 -14.94 14.60 2.50
N PRO A 39 -13.71 14.89 2.97
CA PRO A 39 -12.86 13.90 3.64
C PRO A 39 -13.41 13.42 4.99
N ALA A 40 -14.34 14.15 5.62
CA ALA A 40 -14.90 13.78 6.91
C ALA A 40 -15.99 12.71 6.76
N GLY A 41 -16.82 12.81 5.72
CA GLY A 41 -17.84 11.81 5.37
C GLY A 41 -17.30 10.55 4.70
N PHE A 42 -16.04 10.56 4.23
CA PHE A 42 -15.45 9.45 3.48
C PHE A 42 -15.52 8.10 4.20
N ASP A 43 -15.12 8.03 5.47
CA ASP A 43 -15.06 6.74 6.19
C ASP A 43 -16.46 6.14 6.35
N ALA A 44 -17.48 6.97 6.59
CA ALA A 44 -18.87 6.54 6.70
C ALA A 44 -19.43 6.07 5.35
N GLY A 45 -19.22 6.83 4.27
CA GLY A 45 -19.69 6.44 2.92
C GLY A 45 -18.98 5.19 2.39
N LEU A 46 -17.70 5.00 2.72
CA LEU A 46 -16.96 3.78 2.41
C LEU A 46 -17.56 2.56 3.13
N GLU A 47 -17.89 2.71 4.41
CA GLU A 47 -18.51 1.64 5.20
C GLU A 47 -19.91 1.30 4.68
N GLU A 48 -20.70 2.30 4.29
CA GLU A 48 -22.02 2.10 3.66
C GLU A 48 -21.92 1.28 2.37
N GLU A 49 -20.99 1.60 1.47
CA GLU A 49 -20.80 0.86 0.21
C GLU A 49 -20.31 -0.58 0.48
N LEU A 50 -19.44 -0.78 1.47
CA LEU A 50 -18.99 -2.13 1.86
C LEU A 50 -20.12 -2.96 2.50
N LEU A 51 -21.01 -2.32 3.24
CA LEU A 51 -22.21 -2.96 3.78
C LEU A 51 -23.17 -3.36 2.65
N ALA A 52 -23.41 -2.46 1.69
CA ALA A 52 -24.25 -2.76 0.52
C ALA A 52 -23.70 -3.96 -0.28
N LEU A 53 -22.38 -4.06 -0.46
CA LEU A 53 -21.74 -5.21 -1.13
C LEU A 53 -21.88 -6.51 -0.32
N ARG A 54 -21.89 -6.43 1.01
CA ARG A 54 -22.16 -7.57 1.88
C ARG A 54 -23.61 -8.05 1.71
N GLU A 55 -24.57 -7.15 1.80
CA GLU A 55 -25.99 -7.46 1.61
C GLU A 55 -26.26 -8.04 0.22
N GLN A 56 -25.62 -7.48 -0.82
CA GLN A 56 -25.70 -8.01 -2.17
C GLN A 56 -25.18 -9.46 -2.24
N ARG A 57 -24.02 -9.75 -1.63
CA ARG A 57 -23.47 -11.12 -1.56
C ARG A 57 -24.45 -12.06 -0.85
N ASP A 58 -24.97 -11.66 0.30
CA ASP A 58 -25.87 -12.51 1.09
C ASP A 58 -27.15 -12.83 0.31
N GLY A 59 -27.72 -11.83 -0.38
CA GLY A 59 -28.86 -12.03 -1.27
C GLY A 59 -28.55 -12.85 -2.53
N GLU A 60 -27.32 -12.82 -3.05
CA GLU A 60 -26.86 -13.71 -4.13
C GLU A 60 -26.74 -15.16 -3.65
N GLU A 61 -26.20 -15.38 -2.45
CA GLU A 61 -26.08 -16.70 -1.84
C GLU A 61 -27.46 -17.34 -1.56
N GLU A 62 -28.41 -16.58 -1.03
CA GLU A 62 -29.78 -17.05 -0.84
C GLU A 62 -30.46 -17.44 -2.17
N ARG A 63 -30.29 -16.61 -3.21
CA ARG A 63 -30.80 -16.91 -4.56
C ARG A 63 -30.15 -18.16 -5.14
N ARG A 64 -28.85 -18.34 -4.92
CA ARG A 64 -28.12 -19.55 -5.34
C ARG A 64 -28.68 -20.79 -4.64
N LEU A 65 -28.85 -20.77 -3.33
CA LEU A 65 -29.42 -21.88 -2.57
C LEU A 65 -30.88 -22.18 -2.95
N ALA A 66 -31.67 -21.16 -3.31
CA ALA A 66 -33.02 -21.34 -3.82
C ALA A 66 -33.02 -21.96 -5.23
N MET A 67 -32.10 -21.54 -6.10
CA MET A 67 -31.97 -22.08 -7.46
C MET A 67 -31.38 -23.48 -7.51
N ASP A 68 -30.44 -23.82 -6.64
CA ASP A 68 -29.89 -25.18 -6.49
C ASP A 68 -30.99 -26.16 -6.10
N ARG A 69 -31.88 -25.77 -5.17
CA ARG A 69 -33.06 -26.56 -4.81
C ARG A 69 -34.07 -26.70 -5.95
N ALA A 70 -34.13 -25.74 -6.87
CA ALA A 70 -35.01 -25.77 -8.04
C ALA A 70 -34.36 -26.43 -9.27
N SER A 71 -33.12 -26.92 -9.19
CA SER A 71 -32.33 -27.30 -10.37
C SER A 71 -32.66 -28.66 -10.99
N GLU A 72 -33.66 -29.39 -10.47
CA GLU A 72 -34.04 -30.73 -10.96
C GLU A 72 -34.59 -30.73 -12.40
N LYS A 73 -34.99 -29.56 -12.93
CA LYS A 73 -35.56 -29.40 -14.30
C LYS A 73 -34.72 -28.54 -15.25
N ALA A 74 -33.55 -28.06 -14.85
CA ALA A 74 -32.74 -27.14 -15.67
C ALA A 74 -31.88 -27.90 -16.70
N GLY A 75 -31.89 -27.43 -17.95
CA GLY A 75 -31.01 -27.98 -19.01
C GLY A 75 -29.53 -27.67 -18.75
N LYS A 76 -28.62 -28.50 -19.29
CA LYS A 76 -27.15 -28.34 -19.13
C LYS A 76 -26.65 -26.94 -19.50
N ASP A 77 -27.15 -26.36 -20.57
CA ASP A 77 -26.76 -25.02 -21.04
C ASP A 77 -27.21 -23.92 -20.06
N GLN A 78 -28.38 -24.10 -19.44
CA GLN A 78 -28.91 -23.17 -18.45
C GLN A 78 -28.08 -23.21 -17.16
N LEU A 79 -27.63 -24.40 -16.75
CA LEU A 79 -26.72 -24.57 -15.61
C LEU A 79 -25.35 -23.95 -15.89
N ALA A 80 -24.80 -24.15 -17.09
CA ALA A 80 -23.53 -23.56 -17.49
C ALA A 80 -23.60 -22.01 -17.52
N LEU A 81 -24.67 -21.45 -18.07
CA LEU A 81 -24.88 -19.99 -18.08
C LEU A 81 -24.97 -19.43 -16.66
N ARG A 82 -25.73 -20.07 -15.76
CA ARG A 82 -25.85 -19.65 -14.35
C ARG A 82 -24.49 -19.61 -13.66
N LYS A 83 -23.70 -20.67 -13.81
CA LYS A 83 -22.35 -20.72 -13.26
C LYS A 83 -21.46 -19.58 -13.77
N ARG A 84 -21.55 -19.24 -15.07
CA ARG A 84 -20.81 -18.11 -15.64
C ARG A 84 -21.26 -16.77 -15.07
N VAL A 85 -22.55 -16.58 -14.86
CA VAL A 85 -23.09 -15.36 -14.25
C VAL A 85 -22.57 -15.21 -12.81
N GLU A 86 -22.56 -16.29 -12.03
CA GLU A 86 -21.98 -16.29 -10.68
C GLU A 86 -20.49 -15.94 -10.68
N GLU A 87 -19.70 -16.57 -11.56
CA GLU A 87 -18.27 -16.27 -11.71
C GLU A 87 -18.01 -14.79 -12.06
N VAL A 88 -18.88 -14.17 -12.87
CA VAL A 88 -18.77 -12.75 -13.24
C VAL A 88 -19.15 -11.86 -12.06
N GLN A 89 -20.26 -12.14 -11.37
CA GLN A 89 -20.71 -11.38 -10.20
C GLN A 89 -19.66 -11.38 -9.08
N GLU A 90 -19.07 -12.54 -8.79
CA GLU A 90 -18.01 -12.65 -7.78
C GLU A 90 -16.79 -11.80 -8.16
N LYS A 91 -16.36 -11.85 -9.43
CA LYS A 91 -15.22 -11.05 -9.92
C LYS A 91 -15.49 -9.55 -9.88
N GLU A 92 -16.69 -9.11 -10.25
CA GLU A 92 -17.10 -7.72 -10.20
C GLU A 92 -17.13 -7.20 -8.75
N ARG A 93 -17.68 -8.00 -7.82
CA ARG A 93 -17.68 -7.67 -6.40
C ARG A 93 -16.26 -7.58 -5.85
N LEU A 94 -15.41 -8.57 -6.13
CA LEU A 94 -14.02 -8.57 -5.68
C LEU A 94 -13.27 -7.35 -6.19
N ARG A 95 -13.41 -7.01 -7.47
CA ARG A 95 -12.83 -5.80 -8.06
C ARG A 95 -13.29 -4.54 -7.32
N THR A 96 -14.60 -4.42 -7.06
CA THR A 96 -15.17 -3.27 -6.37
C THR A 96 -14.59 -3.13 -4.95
N VAL A 97 -14.52 -4.24 -4.19
CA VAL A 97 -13.92 -4.25 -2.85
C VAL A 97 -12.43 -3.87 -2.89
N THR A 98 -11.67 -4.36 -3.86
CA THR A 98 -10.25 -3.98 -4.04
C THR A 98 -10.10 -2.49 -4.29
N GLU A 99 -10.94 -1.91 -5.15
CA GLU A 99 -10.94 -0.46 -5.43
C GLU A 99 -11.29 0.36 -4.17
N LEU A 100 -12.30 -0.06 -3.39
CA LEU A 100 -12.68 0.59 -2.13
C LEU A 100 -11.57 0.53 -1.07
N LEU A 101 -10.90 -0.63 -0.94
CA LEU A 101 -9.74 -0.79 -0.05
C LEU A 101 -8.58 0.11 -0.48
N TYR A 102 -8.31 0.19 -1.78
CA TYR A 102 -7.30 1.09 -2.33
C TYR A 102 -7.58 2.55 -1.94
N LEU A 103 -8.82 3.00 -2.08
CA LEU A 103 -9.23 4.35 -1.66
C LEU A 103 -9.05 4.57 -0.15
N LYS A 104 -9.33 3.55 0.68
CA LYS A 104 -9.08 3.62 2.13
C LYS A 104 -7.60 3.84 2.44
N VAL A 105 -6.71 3.15 1.74
CA VAL A 105 -5.25 3.36 1.87
C VAL A 105 -4.89 4.78 1.44
N CYS A 106 -5.35 5.22 0.27
CA CYS A 106 -5.13 6.59 -0.22
C CYS A 106 -5.58 7.65 0.80
N ALA A 107 -6.75 7.47 1.42
CA ALA A 107 -7.24 8.37 2.46
C ALA A 107 -6.34 8.40 3.70
N ARG A 108 -5.73 7.28 4.09
CA ARG A 108 -4.76 7.23 5.20
C ARG A 108 -3.47 7.98 4.87
N PHE A 109 -2.95 7.83 3.66
CA PHE A 109 -1.78 8.60 3.21
C PHE A 109 -2.09 10.10 3.18
N LYS A 110 -3.27 10.50 2.70
CA LYS A 110 -3.76 11.89 2.75
C LYS A 110 -3.80 12.43 4.18
N LYS A 111 -4.35 11.66 5.14
CA LYS A 111 -4.42 12.03 6.57
C LYS A 111 -3.04 12.17 7.21
N LEU A 112 -2.07 11.34 6.83
CA LEU A 112 -0.70 11.37 7.34
C LEU A 112 0.20 12.39 6.62
N GLN A 113 -0.31 13.08 5.59
CA GLN A 113 0.45 14.00 4.72
C GLN A 113 1.68 13.33 4.08
N VAL A 114 1.61 12.02 3.84
CA VAL A 114 2.67 11.27 3.17
C VAL A 114 2.34 11.16 1.68
N PRO A 115 3.24 11.57 0.77
CA PRO A 115 3.01 11.44 -0.66
C PRO A 115 2.93 9.96 -1.06
N LEU A 116 1.98 9.62 -1.95
CA LEU A 116 1.90 8.29 -2.56
C LEU A 116 3.04 8.14 -3.58
N ILE A 117 3.62 6.93 -3.64
CA ILE A 117 4.69 6.63 -4.60
C ILE A 117 4.12 6.80 -6.03
N PRO A 118 4.81 7.55 -6.91
CA PRO A 118 4.35 7.73 -8.28
C PRO A 118 4.32 6.38 -9.04
N PRO A 119 3.48 6.25 -10.08
CA PRO A 119 3.46 5.06 -10.92
C PRO A 119 4.86 4.74 -11.42
N LEU A 120 5.26 3.48 -11.31
CA LEU A 120 6.41 2.95 -12.04
C LEU A 120 6.14 3.17 -13.52
N LYS A 121 6.79 4.16 -14.13
CA LYS A 121 6.75 4.33 -15.59
C LYS A 121 7.26 3.05 -16.25
N GLU A 122 6.71 2.71 -17.42
CA GLU A 122 7.18 1.60 -18.24
C GLU A 122 8.70 1.73 -18.42
N GLY A 123 9.46 0.77 -17.87
CA GLY A 123 10.91 0.79 -17.84
C GLY A 123 11.55 0.70 -16.44
N GLY A 124 10.77 0.77 -15.36
CA GLY A 124 11.26 0.48 -14.01
C GLY A 124 12.25 1.51 -13.45
N ASP A 125 12.41 2.68 -14.09
CA ASP A 125 13.16 3.81 -13.55
C ASP A 125 12.34 4.49 -12.45
N VAL A 126 12.31 3.87 -11.27
CA VAL A 126 11.79 4.50 -10.05
C VAL A 126 12.83 5.50 -9.60
N LYS A 127 12.67 6.75 -10.04
CA LYS A 127 13.28 7.84 -9.30
C LYS A 127 12.44 8.02 -8.06
N PHE A 128 12.85 7.40 -6.96
CA PHE A 128 12.43 7.84 -5.64
C PHE A 128 12.79 9.33 -5.59
N GLY A 129 11.80 10.20 -5.84
CA GLY A 129 11.97 11.64 -5.66
C GLY A 129 12.54 11.83 -4.28
N GLY A 130 13.56 12.70 -4.15
CA GLY A 130 14.42 12.81 -2.97
C GLY A 130 13.63 12.57 -1.70
N VAL A 131 13.66 11.32 -1.23
CA VAL A 131 12.95 10.95 0.00
C VAL A 131 13.65 11.79 1.04
N ASP A 132 12.90 12.58 1.81
CA ASP A 132 13.51 13.26 2.95
C ASP A 132 13.87 12.20 3.99
N LEU A 133 15.01 11.55 3.74
CA LEU A 133 15.58 10.53 4.59
C LEU A 133 15.89 11.13 5.96
N LYS A 134 16.09 12.45 6.06
CA LYS A 134 16.30 13.14 7.33
C LYS A 134 15.03 13.05 8.18
N GLY A 135 13.88 13.54 7.72
CA GLY A 135 12.62 13.42 8.45
C GLY A 135 12.21 11.98 8.82
N LEU A 136 12.60 10.97 8.01
CA LEU A 136 12.30 9.57 8.30
C LEU A 136 13.27 8.90 9.30
N THR A 137 14.47 9.47 9.49
CA THR A 137 15.54 8.82 10.27
C THR A 137 16.04 9.68 11.42
N THR A 138 16.39 10.95 11.19
CA THR A 138 16.97 11.85 12.20
C THR A 138 15.97 12.31 13.27
N ASP A 139 14.68 12.37 12.93
CA ASP A 139 13.65 12.85 13.86
C ASP A 139 13.07 11.74 14.77
N ILE A 140 13.32 10.47 14.42
CA ILE A 140 12.72 9.29 15.06
C ILE A 140 13.75 8.49 15.86
N TYR A 141 15.01 8.51 15.44
CA TYR A 141 16.08 7.71 16.05
C TYR A 141 17.20 8.61 16.61
N SER A 142 17.84 8.16 17.69
CA SER A 142 19.03 8.84 18.22
C SER A 142 20.18 8.82 17.21
N GLU A 143 21.09 9.81 17.31
CA GLU A 143 22.28 9.88 16.45
C GLU A 143 23.10 8.59 16.51
N ASP A 144 23.22 7.98 17.69
CA ASP A 144 23.93 6.70 17.89
C ASP A 144 23.25 5.54 17.13
N ALA A 145 21.93 5.45 17.17
CA ALA A 145 21.19 4.40 16.47
C ALA A 145 21.35 4.54 14.95
N LEU A 146 21.37 5.78 14.45
CA LEU A 146 21.60 6.06 13.03
C LEU A 146 23.01 5.74 12.59
N GLN A 147 24.00 5.98 13.45
CA GLN A 147 25.38 5.62 13.20
C GLN A 147 25.55 4.09 13.10
N LEU A 148 24.89 3.32 13.97
CA LEU A 148 24.88 1.85 13.91
C LEU A 148 24.24 1.32 12.62
N VAL A 149 23.14 1.92 12.17
CA VAL A 149 22.49 1.56 10.90
C VAL A 149 23.38 1.91 9.71
N ARG A 150 24.02 3.08 9.72
CA ARG A 150 24.96 3.51 8.68
C ARG A 150 26.13 2.55 8.57
N GLU A 151 26.72 2.14 9.69
CA GLU A 151 27.84 1.20 9.74
C GLU A 151 27.45 -0.19 9.21
N HIS A 152 26.27 -0.68 9.58
CA HIS A 152 25.74 -1.95 9.08
C HIS A 152 25.53 -1.93 7.55
N LEU A 153 24.90 -0.87 7.03
CA LEU A 153 24.69 -0.71 5.59
C LEU A 153 26.02 -0.56 4.84
N PHE A 154 26.96 0.23 5.38
CA PHE A 154 28.28 0.38 4.79
C PHE A 154 29.04 -0.95 4.75
N ARG A 155 28.89 -1.80 5.78
CA ARG A 155 29.50 -3.13 5.81
C ARG A 155 28.92 -4.08 4.77
N ILE A 156 27.60 -4.03 4.55
CA ILE A 156 26.92 -4.88 3.56
C ILE A 156 27.23 -4.42 2.14
N ILE A 157 27.16 -3.11 1.88
CA ILE A 157 27.32 -2.53 0.55
C ILE A 157 28.81 -2.42 0.18
N GLY A 158 29.68 -2.11 1.14
CA GLY A 158 31.12 -2.00 0.96
C GLY A 158 31.87 -3.34 0.84
N GLN A 159 31.20 -4.48 1.04
CA GLN A 159 31.83 -5.80 0.88
C GLN A 159 32.03 -6.22 -0.59
N GLU A 160 31.31 -5.62 -1.54
CA GLU A 160 31.40 -5.95 -2.98
C GLU A 160 32.06 -4.85 -3.83
N GLY A 161 32.48 -3.73 -3.22
CA GLY A 161 32.98 -2.56 -3.93
C GLY A 161 34.15 -1.90 -3.22
N SER A 162 35.32 -2.54 -3.28
CA SER A 162 36.58 -1.83 -3.03
C SER A 162 36.66 -0.64 -3.99
N ASN A 163 36.82 0.57 -3.44
CA ASN A 163 37.04 1.84 -4.12
C ASN A 163 35.80 2.63 -4.55
N SER A 164 34.99 3.09 -3.61
CA SER A 164 34.48 4.46 -3.73
C SER A 164 34.15 5.04 -2.36
N VAL A 165 34.99 5.98 -1.94
CA VAL A 165 34.64 6.99 -0.93
C VAL A 165 33.46 7.76 -1.49
N LEU A 166 32.24 7.50 -1.02
CA LEU A 166 31.10 8.36 -1.34
C LEU A 166 30.44 8.85 -0.07
N GLY A 167 30.70 10.13 0.22
CA GLY A 167 29.84 10.94 1.04
C GLY A 167 28.46 11.11 0.39
N ASP A 168 27.49 11.39 1.26
CA ASP A 168 26.12 11.81 1.01
C ASP A 168 25.41 11.20 -0.23
N ILE A 169 24.53 10.24 0.05
CA ILE A 169 23.45 9.78 -0.85
C ILE A 169 23.97 9.24 -2.19
N ALA A 170 24.81 8.21 -2.12
CA ALA A 170 25.17 7.42 -3.29
C ALA A 170 23.95 6.59 -3.77
N ILE A 171 23.50 6.81 -5.01
CA ILE A 171 22.58 5.90 -5.68
C ILE A 171 23.34 4.60 -6.00
N VAL A 172 23.16 3.58 -5.17
CA VAL A 172 23.82 2.28 -5.35
C VAL A 172 23.05 1.46 -6.39
N ARG A 173 23.72 1.08 -7.49
CA ARG A 173 23.17 0.12 -8.45
C ARG A 173 23.45 -1.30 -7.94
N LEU A 174 22.40 -2.00 -7.50
CA LEU A 174 22.47 -3.36 -6.98
C LEU A 174 21.75 -4.33 -7.92
N ALA A 175 22.28 -5.55 -8.05
CA ALA A 175 21.54 -6.64 -8.69
C ALA A 175 20.35 -7.07 -7.82
N LEU A 176 19.27 -7.55 -8.43
CA LEU A 176 18.03 -7.90 -7.70
C LEU A 176 18.26 -8.92 -6.57
N PHE A 177 19.19 -9.88 -6.75
CA PHE A 177 19.53 -10.83 -5.69
C PHE A 177 20.26 -10.18 -4.51
N GLN A 178 21.13 -9.19 -4.77
CA GLN A 178 21.84 -8.44 -3.74
C GLN A 178 20.87 -7.59 -2.93
N VAL A 179 19.83 -7.02 -3.56
CA VAL A 179 18.76 -6.31 -2.86
C VAL A 179 18.06 -7.22 -1.86
N GLY A 180 17.77 -8.47 -2.25
CA GLY A 180 17.20 -9.47 -1.33
C GLY A 180 18.10 -9.78 -0.14
N GLN A 181 19.42 -9.88 -0.35
CA GLN A 181 20.40 -10.08 0.72
C GLN A 181 20.50 -8.88 1.66
N VAL A 182 20.56 -7.67 1.10
CA VAL A 182 20.58 -6.41 1.87
C VAL A 182 19.31 -6.29 2.73
N TYR A 183 18.15 -6.64 2.18
CA TYR A 183 16.88 -6.64 2.91
C TYR A 183 16.90 -7.63 4.09
N ALA A 184 17.33 -8.87 3.85
CA ALA A 184 17.41 -9.89 4.89
C ALA A 184 18.35 -9.46 6.03
N LEU A 185 19.55 -8.99 5.69
CA LEU A 185 20.54 -8.55 6.68
C LEU A 185 20.08 -7.30 7.44
N SER A 186 19.39 -6.37 6.78
CA SER A 186 18.85 -5.16 7.42
C SER A 186 17.72 -5.50 8.40
N SER A 187 16.83 -6.44 8.05
CA SER A 187 15.74 -6.87 8.94
C SER A 187 16.24 -7.61 10.19
N LEU A 188 17.25 -8.47 10.05
CA LEU A 188 17.90 -9.14 11.17
C LEU A 188 18.60 -8.15 12.10
N PHE A 189 19.31 -7.18 11.53
CA PHE A 189 19.96 -6.14 12.31
C PHE A 189 18.97 -5.26 13.08
N GLY A 190 17.87 -4.85 12.45
CA GLY A 190 16.78 -4.13 13.13
C GLY A 190 16.19 -4.94 14.30
N TYR A 191 16.04 -6.26 14.14
CA TYR A 191 15.63 -7.15 15.24
C TYR A 191 16.66 -7.17 16.38
N TYR A 192 17.95 -7.25 16.07
CA TYR A 192 19.03 -7.21 17.07
C TYR A 192 19.08 -5.88 17.80
N LEU A 193 18.94 -4.76 17.10
CA LEU A 193 18.88 -3.43 17.72
C LEU A 193 17.71 -3.33 18.70
N ARG A 194 16.51 -3.73 18.28
CA ARG A 194 15.32 -3.70 19.15
C ARG A 194 15.49 -4.58 20.38
N ARG A 195 16.06 -5.78 20.20
CA ARG A 195 16.32 -6.72 21.31
C ARG A 195 17.41 -6.22 22.26
N GLY A 196 18.44 -5.55 21.74
CA GLY A 196 19.49 -4.93 22.53
C GLY A 196 18.95 -3.76 23.35
N ASP A 197 18.22 -2.85 22.71
CA ASP A 197 17.59 -1.68 23.34
C ASP A 197 16.66 -2.09 24.51
N SER A 198 15.82 -3.12 24.33
CA SER A 198 14.97 -3.66 25.40
C SER A 198 15.74 -4.20 26.62
N ARG A 199 17.06 -4.41 26.54
CA ARG A 199 17.90 -4.84 27.67
C ARG A 199 18.59 -3.68 28.40
N TYR A 200 18.69 -2.51 27.77
CA TYR A 200 19.40 -1.34 28.33
C TYR A 200 18.46 -0.19 28.74
N GLN A 201 17.16 -0.28 28.42
CA GLN A 201 16.12 0.59 28.98
C GLN A 201 15.84 0.22 30.46
N LEU A 202 16.65 0.78 31.36
CA LEU A 202 16.37 0.97 32.79
C LEU A 202 15.83 2.38 33.01
#